data_AF-A0A090VV85-F1
#
_entry.id   AF-A0A090VV85-F1
#
_cell.length_a   1.000
_cell.length_b   1.000
_cell.length_c   1.000
_cell.angle_alpha   90.00
_cell.angle_beta   90.00
_cell.angle_gamma   90.00
#
_symmetry.space_group_name_H-M   'P 1'
#
loop_
_entity.id
_entity.type
_entity.pdbx_description
1 polymer ?
#
loop_
_entity_poly.entity_id
_entity_poly.type
_entity_poly.pdbx_seq_one_letter_code
_entity_poly.pdbx_strand_id
1 'polypeptide(L)'
;MVSMRKTSELDTIYLLRAEYYDTHGKSVRTYFNTPIFLAPMETTEIIIDEIDVSGGTGSNFIIEWKIPKDCPEPLFEAVMTSTMGQQGLSFTTQAKRVK
;
A
#
# COMPACT_ATOMS: atom_id res chain seq x y z
N MET A 1 7.38 3.56 -1.82
CA MET A 1 6.85 2.19 -1.58
C MET A 1 5.55 2.26 -0.80
N VAL A 2 4.73 1.22 -0.91
CA VAL A 2 3.53 0.98 -0.09
C VAL A 2 3.68 -0.38 0.59
N SER A 3 3.58 -0.39 1.91
CA SER A 3 3.68 -1.56 2.76
C SER A 3 2.30 -2.01 3.23
N MET A 4 2.04 -3.30 3.11
CA MET A 4 0.84 -3.98 3.55
C MET A 4 1.26 -5.04 4.55
N ARG A 5 0.94 -4.82 5.82
CA ARG A 5 1.45 -5.63 6.92
C ARG A 5 0.33 -6.27 7.74
N LYS A 6 0.44 -7.57 7.97
CA LYS A 6 -0.36 -8.25 8.98
C LYS A 6 0.24 -7.97 10.37
N THR A 7 -0.62 -7.59 11.31
CA THR A 7 -0.26 -7.14 12.67
C THR A 7 -0.59 -8.16 13.76
N SER A 8 -0.92 -9.40 13.39
CA SER A 8 -1.31 -10.47 14.31
C SER A 8 -0.65 -11.81 13.93
N GLU A 9 -0.48 -12.67 14.92
CA GLU A 9 0.23 -13.95 14.88
C GLU A 9 -0.66 -15.17 14.59
N LEU A 10 -1.98 -15.00 14.49
CA LEU A 10 -2.92 -16.12 14.44
C LEU A 10 -3.51 -16.35 13.04
N ASP A 11 -4.16 -15.33 12.48
CA ASP A 11 -4.99 -15.47 11.28
C ASP A 11 -4.32 -14.89 10.03
N THR A 12 -4.50 -15.60 8.93
CA THR A 12 -4.22 -15.10 7.57
C THR A 12 -5.33 -14.16 7.13
N ILE A 13 -4.95 -13.07 6.46
CA ILE A 13 -5.91 -12.14 5.82
C ILE A 13 -5.79 -12.21 4.31
N TYR A 14 -6.79 -11.68 3.61
CA TYR A 14 -6.79 -11.62 2.15
C TYR A 14 -6.71 -10.17 1.68
N LEU A 15 -5.76 -9.86 0.82
CA LEU A 15 -5.79 -8.64 0.02
C LEU A 15 -6.46 -8.97 -1.30
N LEU A 16 -7.53 -8.27 -1.62
CA LEU A 16 -8.38 -8.53 -2.79
C LEU A 16 -7.90 -7.77 -4.01
N ARG A 17 -7.47 -6.52 -3.79
CA ARG A 17 -7.06 -5.60 -4.86
C ARG A 17 -6.10 -4.54 -4.32
N ALA A 18 -5.14 -4.13 -5.13
CA ALA A 18 -4.40 -2.88 -4.93
C ALA A 18 -4.35 -2.10 -6.25
N GLU A 19 -4.85 -0.87 -6.22
CA GLU A 19 -4.92 0.01 -7.37
C GLU A 19 -4.29 1.36 -7.07
N TYR A 20 -3.49 1.83 -8.02
CA TYR A 20 -2.76 3.09 -7.98
C TYR A 20 -3.46 4.14 -8.84
N TYR A 21 -3.73 5.30 -8.24
CA TYR A 21 -4.38 6.43 -8.88
C TYR A 21 -3.44 7.62 -8.95
N ASP A 22 -3.52 8.38 -10.04
CA ASP A 22 -2.82 9.64 -10.19
C ASP A 22 -3.48 10.78 -9.40
N THR A 23 -2.83 11.94 -9.42
CA THR A 23 -3.28 13.19 -8.80
C THR A 23 -4.65 13.67 -9.28
N HIS A 24 -5.09 13.22 -10.47
CA HIS A 24 -6.38 13.54 -11.05
C HIS A 24 -7.44 12.47 -10.76
N GLY A 25 -7.10 11.42 -10.01
CA GLY A 25 -8.01 10.33 -9.66
C GLY A 25 -8.19 9.30 -10.79
N LYS A 26 -7.34 9.30 -11.82
CA LYS A 26 -7.37 8.29 -12.87
C LYS A 26 -6.58 7.06 -12.42
N SER A 27 -7.13 5.88 -12.66
CA SER A 27 -6.39 4.62 -12.44
C SER A 27 -5.18 4.56 -13.36
N VAL A 28 -4.00 4.42 -12.76
CA VAL A 28 -2.70 4.32 -13.44
C VAL A 28 -2.30 2.86 -13.59
N ARG A 29 -2.43 2.08 -12.51
CA ARG A 29 -1.98 0.69 -12.46
C ARG A 29 -2.77 -0.12 -11.45
N THR A 30 -3.19 -1.32 -11.85
CA THR A 30 -3.65 -2.34 -10.92
C THR A 30 -2.50 -3.31 -10.66
N TYR A 31 -2.02 -3.40 -9.43
CA TYR A 31 -0.90 -4.27 -9.08
C TYR A 31 -1.34 -5.73 -8.91
N PHE A 32 -2.52 -5.93 -8.32
CA PHE A 32 -3.23 -7.19 -8.33
C PHE A 32 -4.73 -6.93 -8.22
N ASN A 33 -5.52 -7.77 -8.87
CA ASN A 33 -6.98 -7.82 -8.79
C ASN A 33 -7.51 -9.24 -8.50
N THR A 34 -6.60 -10.15 -8.17
CA THR A 34 -6.90 -11.49 -7.70
C THR A 34 -6.50 -11.60 -6.24
N PRO A 35 -7.32 -12.24 -5.37
CA PRO A 35 -6.99 -12.35 -3.97
C PRO A 35 -5.64 -13.00 -3.72
N ILE A 36 -4.81 -12.34 -2.91
CA ILE A 36 -3.59 -12.88 -2.33
C ILE A 36 -3.77 -12.96 -0.82
N PHE A 37 -3.06 -13.89 -0.17
CA PHE A 37 -3.10 -14.02 1.27
C PHE A 37 -1.87 -13.36 1.90
N LEU A 38 -2.03 -12.82 3.11
CA LEU A 38 -0.93 -12.42 4.00
C LEU A 38 -0.96 -13.31 5.23
N ALA A 39 0.09 -14.11 5.39
CA ALA A 39 0.32 -14.96 6.54
C ALA A 39 0.50 -14.12 7.84
N PRO A 40 0.43 -14.77 9.01
CA PRO A 40 0.68 -14.08 10.27
C PRO A 40 2.01 -13.33 10.27
N MET A 41 1.98 -12.07 10.70
CA MET A 41 3.11 -11.15 10.70
C MET A 41 3.77 -10.87 9.34
N GLU A 42 3.22 -11.37 8.22
CA GLU A 42 3.75 -11.15 6.89
C GLU A 42 3.60 -9.69 6.45
N THR A 43 4.58 -9.20 5.70
CA THR A 43 4.56 -7.90 5.04
C THR A 43 4.75 -8.09 3.55
N THR A 44 3.89 -7.49 2.75
CA THR A 44 4.01 -7.40 1.31
C THR A 44 4.17 -5.95 0.91
N GLU A 45 5.04 -5.66 -0.06
CA GLU A 45 5.33 -4.31 -0.46
C GLU A 45 5.14 -4.11 -1.96
N ILE A 46 4.63 -2.95 -2.33
CA ILE A 46 4.65 -2.43 -3.70
C ILE A 46 5.75 -1.38 -3.76
N ILE A 47 6.77 -1.67 -4.56
CA ILE A 47 7.88 -0.74 -4.83
C ILE A 47 7.52 0.09 -6.07
N ILE A 48 7.70 1.41 -5.94
CA ILE A 48 7.53 2.38 -7.02
C ILE A 48 8.89 3.04 -7.15
N ASP A 49 9.45 3.00 -8.36
CA ASP A 49 10.75 3.60 -8.63
C ASP A 49 10.69 5.12 -8.44
N GLU A 50 11.75 5.71 -7.90
CA GLU A 50 11.84 7.17 -7.69
C GLU A 50 11.67 7.97 -9.00
N ILE A 51 12.03 7.36 -10.14
CA ILE A 51 11.87 7.96 -11.47
C ILE A 51 10.45 7.85 -12.04
N ASP A 52 9.54 7.10 -11.40
CA ASP A 52 8.16 6.95 -11.85
C ASP A 52 7.35 8.20 -11.46
N VAL A 53 7.08 9.05 -12.46
CA VAL A 53 6.29 10.28 -12.30
C VAL A 53 4.81 10.10 -12.65
N SER A 54 4.36 8.87 -12.95
CA SER A 54 3.04 8.62 -13.53
C SER A 54 1.86 9.01 -12.63
N GLY A 55 2.01 8.98 -11.31
CA GLY A 55 0.93 9.39 -10.40
C GLY A 55 0.93 10.88 -10.04
N GLY A 56 2.01 11.61 -10.29
CA GLY A 56 2.16 12.99 -9.83
C GLY A 56 2.19 13.13 -8.29
N THR A 57 2.03 14.36 -7.80
CA THR A 57 2.24 14.73 -6.39
C THR A 57 1.12 14.28 -5.43
N GLY A 58 -0.10 14.12 -5.93
CA GLY A 58 -1.28 13.69 -5.16
C GLY A 58 -1.67 12.23 -5.40
N SER A 59 -0.75 11.41 -5.90
CA SER A 59 -1.02 10.00 -6.16
C SER A 59 -1.42 9.24 -4.89
N ASN A 60 -2.24 8.20 -5.04
CA ASN A 60 -2.72 7.43 -3.90
C ASN A 60 -3.01 5.96 -4.29
N PHE A 61 -3.16 5.13 -3.25
CA PHE A 61 -3.51 3.73 -3.39
C PHE A 61 -4.87 3.45 -2.76
N ILE A 62 -5.67 2.64 -3.45
CA ILE A 62 -6.82 1.96 -2.87
C ILE A 62 -6.47 0.49 -2.72
N ILE A 63 -6.56 0.01 -1.49
CA ILE A 63 -6.32 -1.38 -1.13
C ILE A 63 -7.64 -1.93 -0.62
N GLU A 64 -8.06 -3.06 -1.17
CA GLU A 64 -9.22 -3.80 -0.69
C GLU A 64 -8.74 -5.05 0.03
N TRP A 65 -9.30 -5.31 1.19
CA TRP A 65 -8.91 -6.46 2.01
C TRP A 65 -10.13 -7.11 2.66
N LYS A 66 -9.95 -8.37 3.07
CA LYS A 66 -10.92 -9.16 3.80
C LYS A 66 -10.25 -9.85 4.96
N ILE A 67 -10.83 -9.70 6.14
CA ILE A 67 -10.36 -10.32 7.38
C ILE A 67 -11.43 -11.27 7.95
N PRO A 68 -11.03 -12.33 8.67
CA PRO A 68 -11.93 -13.11 9.50
C PRO A 68 -12.62 -12.25 10.57
N LYS A 69 -13.70 -12.78 11.15
CA LYS A 69 -14.38 -12.13 12.27
C LYS A 69 -13.42 -12.00 13.46
N ASP A 70 -13.46 -10.85 14.14
CA ASP A 70 -12.64 -10.54 15.32
C ASP A 70 -11.11 -10.52 15.06
N CYS A 71 -10.69 -10.50 13.79
CA CYS A 71 -9.30 -10.37 13.39
C CYS A 71 -8.88 -8.89 13.35
N PRO A 72 -7.69 -8.50 13.86
CA PRO A 72 -7.20 -7.13 13.73
C PRO A 72 -6.99 -6.72 12.28
N GLU A 73 -7.27 -5.45 11.97
CA GLU A 73 -7.03 -4.89 10.65
C GLU A 73 -5.53 -4.90 10.30
N PRO A 74 -5.18 -5.14 9.03
CA PRO A 74 -3.83 -4.90 8.56
C PRO A 74 -3.42 -3.44 8.71
N LEU A 75 -2.11 -3.22 8.81
CA LEU A 75 -1.50 -1.91 8.74
C LEU A 75 -1.08 -1.63 7.30
N PHE A 76 -1.50 -0.47 6.79
CA PHE A 76 -1.11 0.01 5.47
C PHE A 76 -0.38 1.34 5.60
N GLU A 77 0.83 1.38 5.08
CA GLU A 77 1.70 2.55 5.17
C GLU A 77 2.35 2.81 3.82
N ALA A 78 2.64 4.07 3.53
CA ALA A 78 3.49 4.42 2.40
C ALA A 78 4.72 5.14 2.94
N VAL A 79 5.87 4.79 2.37
CA VAL A 79 7.14 5.49 2.58
C VAL A 79 7.56 6.06 1.24
N MET A 80 7.60 7.38 1.16
CA MET A 80 8.19 8.10 0.03
C MET A 80 9.59 8.50 0.42
N THR A 81 10.56 8.15 -0.41
CA THR A 81 11.97 8.50 -0.22
C THR A 81 12.45 9.17 -1.49
N SER A 82 13.16 10.28 -1.35
CA SER A 82 13.89 10.89 -2.45
C SER A 82 15.32 11.18 -2.01
N THR A 83 16.27 10.83 -2.87
CA THR A 83 17.71 10.95 -2.60
C THR A 83 18.41 11.83 -3.63
N MET A 84 17.75 12.91 -4.04
CA MET A 84 18.33 13.84 -5.01
C MET A 84 19.49 14.66 -4.43
N GLY A 85 20.70 14.43 -4.95
CA GLY A 85 21.91 15.18 -4.57
C GLY A 85 22.44 14.78 -3.19
N GLN A 86 22.69 15.77 -2.32
CA GLN A 86 23.18 15.54 -0.94
C GLN A 86 22.07 15.55 0.12
N GLN A 87 20.81 15.69 -0.28
CA GLN A 87 19.68 15.74 0.65
C GLN A 87 18.79 14.51 0.45
N GLY A 88 18.46 13.84 1.56
CA GLY A 88 17.47 12.76 1.60
C GLY A 88 16.21 13.26 2.27
N LEU A 89 15.09 13.23 1.56
CA LEU A 89 13.77 13.50 2.13
C LEU A 89 13.01 12.18 2.27
N SER A 90 12.28 12.03 3.37
CA SER A 90 11.40 10.89 3.55
C SER A 90 10.11 11.30 4.24
N PHE A 91 9.00 10.80 3.71
CA PHE A 91 7.67 11.00 4.25
C PHE A 91 7.01 9.65 4.46
N THR A 92 6.31 9.53 5.60
CA THR A 92 5.50 8.36 5.90
C THR A 92 4.04 8.77 5.98
N THR A 93 3.16 7.98 5.38
CA THR A 93 1.72 8.16 5.51
C THR A 93 1.07 6.86 5.93
N GLN A 94 0.06 6.93 6.79
CA GLN A 94 -0.78 5.79 7.12
C GLN A 94 -2.08 5.87 6.32
N ALA A 95 -2.56 4.72 5.85
CA ALA A 95 -3.82 4.68 5.12
C ALA A 95 -4.99 5.07 6.02
N LYS A 96 -6.03 5.65 5.41
CA LYS A 96 -7.29 5.93 6.07
C LYS A 96 -8.37 5.01 5.51
N ARG A 97 -9.13 4.37 6.38
CA ARG A 97 -10.33 3.63 5.98
C ARG A 97 -11.37 4.60 5.43
N VAL A 98 -11.83 4.35 4.21
CA VAL A 98 -12.78 5.23 3.50
C VAL A 98 -14.19 4.68 3.41
N LYS A 99 -14.43 3.42 3.82
CA LYS A 99 -15.75 2.76 3.91
C LYS A 99 -15.77 1.70 5.01
#